data_AF-A0A195BLP5-F1
#
_entry.id   AF-A0A195BLP5-F1
#
_cell.length_a   1.000
_cell.length_b   1.000
_cell.length_c   1.000
_cell.angle_alpha   90.00
_cell.angle_beta   90.00
_cell.angle_gamma   90.00
#
_symmetry.space_group_name_H-M   'P 1'
#
loop_
_entity.id
_entity.type
_entity.pdbx_description
1 polymer ?
#
loop_
_entity_poly.entity_id
_entity_poly.type
_entity_poly.pdbx_seq_one_letter_code
_entity_poly.pdbx_strand_id
1 'polypeptide(L)' 'MNTGLKVVLKYKDNRAYPWPGGESHFILYPESANQTIYTQEMRASDAGRYSCQARNDTTTLEGDITLSVLGK' A
#
# COMPACT_ATOMS: atom_id res chain seq x y z
N MET A 1 -17.74 -1.05 21.32
CA MET A 1 -16.70 -1.82 20.63
C MET A 1 -16.54 -1.22 19.25
N ASN A 2 -15.36 -0.71 18.92
CA ASN A 2 -15.11 -0.08 17.62
C ASN A 2 -14.86 -1.20 16.60
N THR A 3 -15.85 -1.54 15.78
CA THR A 3 -15.82 -2.71 14.87
C THR A 3 -15.16 -2.41 13.52
N GLY A 4 -14.58 -1.22 13.33
CA GLY A 4 -13.97 -0.80 12.08
C GLY A 4 -12.67 -1.56 11.76
N LEU A 5 -12.52 -1.98 10.50
CA LEU A 5 -11.26 -2.53 9.99
C LEU A 5 -10.24 -1.41 9.79
N LYS A 6 -9.00 -1.60 10.27
CA LYS A 6 -7.85 -0.74 9.95
C LYS A 6 -7.15 -1.28 8.72
N VAL A 7 -6.95 -0.45 7.69
CA VAL A 7 -6.28 -0.85 6.44
C VAL A 7 -4.84 -0.36 6.47
N VAL A 8 -3.89 -1.26 6.19
CA VAL A 8 -2.46 -0.96 6.10
C VAL A 8 -1.88 -1.54 4.81
N LEU A 9 -1.06 -0.77 4.09
CA LEU A 9 -0.31 -1.28 2.95
C LEU A 9 0.89 -2.10 3.43
N LYS A 10 1.03 -3.32 2.92
CA LYS A 10 2.06 -4.25 3.38
C LYS A 10 3.11 -4.53 2.31
N TYR A 11 2.70 -4.77 1.06
CA TYR A 11 3.61 -5.22 0.01
C TYR A 11 3.49 -4.42 -1.28
N LYS A 12 4.60 -4.32 -2.01
CA LYS A 12 4.68 -4.02 -3.44
C LYS A 12 5.42 -5.17 -4.11
N ASP A 13 4.81 -5.82 -5.10
CA ASP A 13 5.41 -6.93 -5.85
C ASP A 13 6.03 -8.00 -4.93
N ASN A 14 5.29 -8.37 -3.87
CA ASN A 14 5.68 -9.30 -2.80
C ASN A 14 6.82 -8.83 -1.88
N ARG A 15 7.24 -7.56 -1.95
CA ARG A 15 8.24 -6.97 -1.04
C ARG A 15 7.57 -6.15 0.05
N ALA A 16 7.90 -6.46 1.30
CA ALA A 16 7.34 -5.76 2.46
C ALA A 16 7.82 -4.31 2.52
N TYR A 17 6.93 -3.40 2.94
CA TYR A 17 7.33 -2.05 3.34
C TYR A 17 8.17 -2.11 4.65
N PRO A 18 9.23 -1.28 4.81
CA PRO A 18 9.73 -0.28 3.87
C PRO A 18 10.46 -0.91 2.69
N TRP A 19 10.10 -0.49 1.47
CA TRP A 19 10.76 -1.00 0.27
C TRP A 19 12.17 -0.41 0.16
N PRO A 20 13.18 -1.20 -0.23
CA PRO A 20 14.52 -0.69 -0.47
C PRO A 20 14.51 0.40 -1.56
N GLY A 21 15.39 1.39 -1.42
CA GLY A 21 15.38 2.61 -2.24
C GLY A 21 15.36 2.31 -3.74
N GLY A 22 14.34 2.83 -4.44
CA GLY A 22 14.15 2.70 -5.89
C GLY A 22 12.94 1.85 -6.32
N GLU A 23 12.37 1.05 -5.43
CA GLU A 23 11.22 0.19 -5.74
C GLU A 23 9.90 0.95 -5.87
N SER A 24 9.70 1.97 -5.03
CA SER A 24 8.65 2.97 -5.20
C SER A 24 9.01 4.20 -4.38
N HIS A 25 8.52 5.35 -4.83
CA HIS A 25 8.73 6.65 -4.22
C HIS A 25 7.52 7.08 -3.36
N PHE A 26 6.60 6.16 -3.09
CA PHE A 26 5.40 6.48 -2.34
C PHE A 26 5.70 6.78 -0.88
N ILE A 27 5.04 7.83 -0.41
CA ILE A 27 5.02 8.25 0.99
C ILE A 27 3.85 7.52 1.64
N LEU A 28 4.18 6.64 2.59
CA LEU A 28 3.20 5.94 3.42
C LEU A 28 3.26 6.48 4.84
N TYR A 29 2.08 6.54 5.46
CA TYR A 29 1.94 6.79 6.89
C TYR A 29 1.37 5.53 7.55
N PRO A 30 2.22 4.58 8.01
CA PRO A 30 1.77 3.28 8.53
C PRO A 30 0.85 3.39 9.76
N GLU A 31 0.94 4.50 10.48
CA GLU A 31 0.12 4.76 11.67
C GLU A 31 -1.33 5.14 11.33
N SER A 32 -1.61 5.58 10.10
CA SER A 32 -2.96 5.99 9.69
C SER A 32 -3.95 4.82 9.73
N ALA A 33 -5.16 5.06 10.25
CA ALA A 33 -6.24 4.08 10.24
C ALA A 33 -6.77 3.80 8.82
N ASN A 34 -6.75 4.85 7.98
CA ASN A 34 -7.09 4.80 6.56
C ASN A 34 -5.81 5.05 5.76
N GLN A 35 -5.26 3.99 5.16
CA GLN A 35 -4.05 4.13 4.38
C GLN A 35 -4.35 4.93 3.10
N THR A 36 -3.72 6.09 2.98
CA THR A 36 -3.63 6.83 1.72
C THR A 36 -2.18 6.77 1.23
N ILE A 37 -2.02 6.54 -0.07
CA ILE A 37 -0.73 6.48 -0.74
C ILE A 37 -0.53 7.81 -1.46
N TYR A 38 0.61 8.45 -1.23
CA TYR A 38 0.94 9.72 -1.86
C TYR A 38 2.23 9.59 -2.67
N THR A 39 2.30 10.29 -3.80
CA THR A 39 3.55 10.54 -4.51
C THR A 39 3.58 11.97 -5.00
N GLN A 40 4.78 12.56 -5.05
CA GLN A 40 4.97 13.86 -5.70
C GLN A 40 5.05 13.72 -7.22
N GLU A 41 5.56 12.59 -7.70
CA GLU A 41 5.77 12.30 -9.12
C GLU A 41 5.55 10.81 -9.35
N MET A 42 4.72 10.46 -10.32
CA MET A 42 4.51 9.07 -10.69
C MET A 42 5.65 8.60 -11.60
N ARG A 43 6.34 7.52 -11.21
CA ARG A 43 7.47 6.95 -11.97
C ARG A 43 7.13 5.54 -12.45
N ALA A 44 7.79 5.08 -13.51
CA ALA A 44 7.63 3.71 -13.99
C ALA A 44 7.90 2.66 -12.90
N SER A 45 8.84 2.93 -11.99
CA SER A 45 9.12 2.06 -10.84
C SER A 45 7.92 1.89 -9.90
N ASP A 46 7.03 2.88 -9.82
CA ASP A 46 5.85 2.83 -8.96
C ASP A 46 4.74 1.93 -9.53
N ALA A 47 4.85 1.48 -10.78
CA ALA A 47 3.96 0.43 -11.29
C ALA A 47 4.20 -0.88 -10.52
N GLY A 48 3.14 -1.66 -10.33
CA GLY A 48 3.23 -2.94 -9.63
C GLY A 48 1.93 -3.34 -8.93
N ARG A 49 1.97 -4.50 -8.28
CA ARG A 49 0.88 -5.00 -7.43
C ARG A 49 1.12 -4.60 -5.98
N TYR A 50 0.18 -3.86 -5.43
CA TYR A 50 0.16 -3.39 -4.06
C TYR A 50 -0.80 -4.23 -3.24
N SER A 51 -0.33 -4.82 -2.15
CA SER A 51 -1.15 -5.64 -1.25
C SER A 51 -1.39 -4.91 0.06
N CYS A 52 -2.65 -4.79 0.44
CA CYS A 52 -3.10 -4.23 1.71
C CYS A 52 -3.75 -5.29 2.58
N GLN A 53 -3.71 -5.05 3.89
CA GLN A 53 -4.37 -5.87 4.89
C GLN A 53 -5.33 -4.99 5.68
N ALA A 54 -6.60 -5.40 5.75
CA ALA A 54 -7.62 -4.78 6.57
C ALA A 54 -7.86 -5.68 7.80
N ARG A 55 -7.63 -5.16 9.01
CA ARG A 55 -7.67 -5.98 10.23
C ARG A 55 -8.42 -5.32 11.37
N ASN A 56 -9.14 -6.15 12.14
CA ASN A 56 -9.60 -5.88 13.50
C ASN A 56 -9.26 -7.08 14.40
N ASP A 57 -9.80 -7.13 15.62
CA ASP A 57 -9.44 -8.16 16.62
C ASP A 57 -9.82 -9.59 16.19
N THR A 58 -10.84 -9.75 15.34
CA THR A 58 -11.40 -11.06 14.96
C THR A 58 -11.20 -11.40 13.49
N THR A 59 -10.95 -10.40 12.65
CA THR A 59 -11.03 -10.51 11.19
C THR A 59 -9.79 -9.90 10.56
N THR A 60 -9.24 -10.62 9.60
CA THR A 60 -8.18 -10.14 8.71
C THR A 60 -8.62 -10.40 7.28
N LEU A 61 -8.64 -9.34 6.46
CA LEU A 61 -8.90 -9.40 5.03
C LEU A 61 -7.66 -8.92 4.28
N GLU A 62 -7.46 -9.47 3.09
CA GLU A 62 -6.40 -9.07 2.18
C GLU A 62 -7.01 -8.54 0.89
N GLY A 63 -6.37 -7.52 0.32
CA GLY A 63 -6.78 -6.91 -0.93
C GLY A 63 -5.57 -6.53 -1.76
N ASP A 64 -5.67 -6.75 -3.06
CA ASP A 64 -4.66 -6.37 -4.03
C ASP A 64 -5.15 -5.25 -4.94
N ILE A 65 -4.26 -4.32 -5.25
CA ILE A 65 -4.46 -3.24 -6.21
C ILE A 65 -3.31 -3.28 -7.19
N THR A 66 -3.60 -3.33 -8.48
CA THR A 66 -2.59 -3.22 -9.53
C THR A 66 -2.55 -1.79 -10.04
N LEU A 67 -1.35 -1.19 -10.02
CA LEU A 67 -1.12 0.14 -10.52
C LEU A 67 -0.30 0.09 -11.81
N SER A 68 -0.87 0.66 -12.87
CA SER A 68 -0.20 0.82 -14.15
C SER A 68 0.17 2.28 -14.37
N VAL A 69 1.42 2.54 -14.71
CA VAL A 69 1.87 3.86 -15.13
C VAL A 69 1.89 3.88 -16.64
N LEU A 70 0.99 4.66 -17.22
CA LEU A 70 0.97 4.87 -18.66
C LEU A 70 2.07 5.89 -18.99
N GLY A 71 2.97 5.51 -19.89
CA GLY A 71 3.91 6.45 -20.50
C GLY A 71 3.16 7.52 -21.30
N LYS A 72 3.87 8.58 -21.68
CA LYS A 72 3.39 9.47 -22.75
C LYS A 72 3.40 8.74 -24.09
#